data_AF-A0AAD6F4P4-F1
#
_entry.id   AF-A0AAD6F4P4-F1
#
_cell.length_a   1.000
_cell.length_b   1.000
_cell.length_c   1.000
_cell.angle_alpha   90.00
_cell.angle_beta   90.00
_cell.angle_gamma   90.00
#
_symmetry.space_group_name_H-M   'P 1'
#
loop_
_entity.id
_entity.type
_entity.pdbx_description
1 polymer ?
#
loop_
_entity_poly.entity_id
_entity_poly.type
_entity_poly.pdbx_seq_one_letter_code
_entity_poly.pdbx_strand_id
1 'polypeptide(L)'
;MQHGKAVSLEKFRSLQDKLLLLDFSVSANDGNVITAVLIYLKRTLSKEVLFRELQALGRTEDEALLKYKEHLSIADENKRRDFLKSCLSLPFSPEDLALVQDHYTLLERQIIIEATDRQAERGGKLPTKTMPILNMSLITTLYYCCFYHYSEAKNTFSSPLNVRQTFKISEKQFFVTALAARAELKEWLDVDALFTCRNWLGFTKKKSPLSFQRVVDVLQKNSAPTQVLQDYVALVDDAELRITLAQKHKCHDIVINTYRDLKDRQQLLGYRGKVETGSAEERRIDELLTNQQIRWKN
;
A
#
# COMPACT_ATOMS: atom_id res chain seq x y z
N MET A 1 -8.95 52.98 -13.29
CA MET A 1 -10.19 52.81 -12.50
C MET A 1 -10.24 53.89 -11.43
N GLN A 2 -11.37 54.56 -11.23
CA GLN A 2 -11.58 55.43 -10.06
C GLN A 2 -11.97 54.54 -8.88
N HIS A 3 -11.42 54.79 -7.69
CA HIS A 3 -11.79 54.06 -6.47
C HIS A 3 -13.32 54.10 -6.27
N GLY A 4 -13.95 52.92 -6.14
CA GLY A 4 -15.36 52.78 -5.77
C GLY A 4 -16.40 52.60 -6.89
N LYS A 5 -16.04 52.52 -8.18
CA LYS A 5 -16.99 52.22 -9.26
C LYS A 5 -16.92 50.76 -9.71
N ALA A 6 -18.07 50.07 -9.74
CA ALA A 6 -18.19 48.71 -10.26
C ALA A 6 -17.90 48.70 -11.78
N VAL A 7 -16.79 48.06 -12.17
CA VAL A 7 -16.42 47.86 -13.58
C VAL A 7 -16.78 46.44 -13.98
N SER A 8 -17.61 46.30 -15.02
CA SER A 8 -17.88 44.97 -15.60
C SER A 8 -16.63 44.44 -16.31
N LEU A 9 -16.12 43.31 -15.84
CA LEU A 9 -14.96 42.62 -16.42
C LEU A 9 -15.25 42.06 -17.82
N GLU A 10 -16.51 41.91 -18.21
CA GLU A 10 -16.93 41.35 -19.51
C GLU A 10 -16.55 42.23 -20.72
N LYS A 11 -16.13 43.47 -20.47
CA LYS A 11 -15.64 44.40 -21.50
C LYS A 11 -14.21 44.07 -21.96
N PHE A 12 -13.43 43.34 -21.17
CA PHE A 12 -12.03 43.01 -21.46
C PHE A 12 -11.92 41.67 -22.20
N ARG A 13 -12.26 41.68 -23.50
CA ARG A 13 -12.41 40.43 -24.28
C ARG A 13 -11.10 39.95 -24.90
N SER A 14 -10.26 40.85 -25.42
CA SER A 14 -9.01 40.47 -26.07
C SER A 14 -7.93 40.11 -25.05
N LEU A 15 -6.89 39.37 -25.49
CA LEU A 15 -5.73 39.08 -24.63
C LEU A 15 -5.04 40.37 -24.18
N GLN A 16 -4.91 41.35 -25.08
CA GLN A 16 -4.32 42.65 -24.77
C GLN A 16 -5.10 43.39 -23.67
N ASP A 17 -6.43 43.42 -23.78
CA ASP A 17 -7.29 44.05 -22.76
C ASP A 17 -7.15 43.37 -21.40
N LYS A 18 -7.04 42.04 -21.41
CA LYS A 18 -6.88 41.20 -20.21
C LYS A 18 -5.53 41.41 -19.52
N LEU A 19 -4.44 41.57 -20.28
CA LEU A 19 -3.13 41.89 -19.74
C LEU A 19 -3.10 43.31 -19.16
N LEU A 20 -3.65 44.30 -19.87
CA LEU A 20 -3.78 45.67 -19.35
C LEU A 20 -4.60 45.73 -18.06
N LEU A 21 -5.68 44.93 -17.97
CA LEU A 21 -6.49 44.80 -16.77
C LEU A 21 -5.68 44.22 -15.60
N LEU A 22 -4.84 43.21 -15.86
CA LEU A 22 -3.96 42.61 -14.86
C LEU A 22 -2.91 43.63 -14.36
N ASP A 23 -2.22 44.32 -15.27
CA ASP A 23 -1.20 45.32 -14.92
C ASP A 23 -1.79 46.45 -14.08
N PHE A 24 -2.99 46.91 -14.45
CA PHE A 24 -3.72 47.91 -13.66
C PHE A 24 -4.07 47.37 -12.27
N SER A 25 -4.52 46.11 -12.16
CA SER A 25 -4.88 45.51 -10.87
C SER A 25 -3.67 45.37 -9.93
N VAL A 26 -2.50 45.00 -10.46
CA VAL A 26 -1.25 44.88 -9.71
C VAL A 26 -0.78 46.26 -9.24
N SER A 27 -0.82 47.25 -10.14
CA SER A 27 -0.44 48.63 -9.83
C SER A 27 -1.35 49.29 -8.79
N ALA A 28 -2.62 48.86 -8.71
CA ALA A 28 -3.56 49.33 -7.70
C ALA A 28 -3.26 48.79 -6.28
N ASN A 29 -2.44 47.74 -6.16
CA ASN A 29 -2.05 47.10 -4.90
C ASN A 29 -3.23 46.71 -3.98
N ASP A 30 -4.39 46.38 -4.57
CA ASP A 30 -5.59 45.92 -3.87
C ASP A 30 -5.78 44.42 -4.11
N GLY A 31 -5.60 43.63 -3.04
CA GLY A 31 -5.70 42.17 -3.09
C GLY A 31 -7.06 41.66 -3.56
N ASN A 32 -8.16 42.38 -3.29
CA ASN A 32 -9.49 41.99 -3.75
C ASN A 32 -9.63 42.19 -5.27
N VAL A 33 -9.10 43.30 -5.79
CA VAL A 33 -9.12 43.59 -7.23
C VAL A 33 -8.24 42.60 -7.98
N ILE A 34 -7.02 42.34 -7.50
CA ILE A 34 -6.11 41.34 -8.07
C ILE A 34 -6.81 39.97 -8.11
N THR A 35 -7.42 39.55 -7.00
CA THR A 35 -8.13 38.26 -6.93
C THR A 35 -9.29 38.18 -7.93
N ALA A 36 -10.11 39.23 -8.02
CA ALA A 36 -11.23 39.28 -8.96
C ALA A 36 -10.77 39.17 -10.43
N VAL A 37 -9.70 39.87 -10.80
CA VAL A 37 -9.09 39.80 -12.13
C VAL A 37 -8.51 38.40 -12.39
N LEU A 38 -7.78 37.81 -11.45
CA LEU A 38 -7.24 36.45 -11.61
C LEU A 38 -8.34 35.39 -11.81
N ILE A 39 -9.47 35.49 -11.08
CA ILE A 39 -10.63 34.61 -11.29
C ILE A 39 -11.21 34.79 -12.69
N TYR A 40 -11.33 36.04 -13.16
CA TYR A 40 -11.81 36.34 -14.52
C TYR A 40 -10.90 35.78 -15.60
N LEU A 41 -9.58 35.96 -15.47
CA LEU A 41 -8.59 35.41 -16.39
C LEU A 41 -8.64 33.89 -16.40
N LYS A 42 -8.67 33.25 -15.21
CA LYS A 42 -8.78 31.78 -15.09
C LYS A 42 -10.01 31.21 -15.81
N ARG A 43 -11.11 31.96 -15.88
CA ARG A 43 -12.35 31.54 -16.55
C ARG A 43 -12.36 31.80 -18.05
N THR A 44 -11.62 32.79 -18.53
CA THR A 44 -11.81 33.33 -19.89
C THR A 44 -10.56 33.26 -20.77
N LEU A 45 -9.39 32.98 -20.20
CA LEU A 45 -8.14 32.83 -20.95
C LEU A 45 -8.06 31.39 -21.48
N SER A 46 -7.67 31.24 -22.75
CA SER A 46 -7.53 29.92 -23.35
C SER A 46 -6.27 29.22 -22.83
N LYS A 47 -6.31 27.89 -22.73
CA LYS A 47 -5.17 27.10 -22.23
C LYS A 47 -3.94 27.26 -23.12
N GLU A 48 -4.14 27.46 -24.42
CA GLU A 48 -3.07 27.66 -25.41
C GLU A 48 -2.27 28.94 -25.15
N VAL A 49 -2.93 30.01 -24.69
CA VAL A 49 -2.24 31.23 -24.26
C VAL A 49 -1.39 30.94 -23.02
N LEU A 50 -1.97 30.28 -22.02
CA LEU A 50 -1.23 29.91 -20.80
C LEU A 50 0.01 29.05 -21.10
N PHE A 51 -0.12 28.04 -21.96
CA PHE A 51 1.00 27.18 -22.34
C PHE A 51 2.08 27.95 -23.09
N ARG A 52 1.71 28.84 -24.01
CA ARG A 52 2.66 29.69 -24.72
C ARG A 52 3.45 30.58 -23.77
N GLU A 53 2.79 31.19 -22.79
CA GLU A 53 3.46 32.04 -21.79
C GLU A 53 4.40 31.22 -20.90
N LEU A 54 3.96 30.04 -20.44
CA LEU A 54 4.84 29.14 -19.67
C LEU A 54 6.08 28.75 -20.47
N GLN A 55 5.91 28.42 -21.74
CA GLN A 55 7.02 28.11 -22.63
C GLN A 55 7.96 29.31 -22.84
N ALA A 56 7.42 30.51 -23.06
CA ALA A 56 8.21 31.74 -23.23
C ALA A 56 9.01 32.10 -21.97
N LEU A 57 8.49 31.78 -20.79
CA LEU A 57 9.17 31.96 -19.50
C LEU A 57 10.14 30.81 -19.15
N GLY A 58 10.31 29.81 -20.02
CA GLY A 58 11.13 28.63 -19.75
C GLY A 58 10.53 27.67 -18.71
N ARG A 59 9.25 27.83 -18.36
CA ARG A 59 8.50 27.01 -17.40
C ARG A 59 7.86 25.80 -18.06
N THR A 60 8.66 25.04 -18.81
CA THR A 60 8.18 23.91 -19.62
C THR A 60 7.66 22.75 -18.78
N GLU A 61 8.18 22.56 -17.55
CA GLU A 61 7.68 21.55 -16.61
C GLU A 61 6.26 21.86 -16.13
N ASP A 62 5.96 23.12 -15.85
CA ASP A 62 4.60 23.56 -15.46
C ASP A 62 3.60 23.34 -16.59
N GLU A 63 4.01 23.61 -17.83
CA GLU A 63 3.22 23.34 -19.02
C GLU A 63 2.96 21.83 -19.16
N ALA A 64 4.01 21.01 -19.03
CA ALA A 64 3.92 19.55 -19.11
C ALA A 64 2.98 18.99 -18.03
N LEU A 65 3.08 19.47 -16.79
CA LEU A 65 2.24 19.05 -15.68
C LEU A 65 0.77 19.43 -15.90
N LEU A 66 0.50 20.63 -16.41
CA LEU A 66 -0.87 21.05 -16.74
C LEU A 66 -1.46 20.22 -17.88
N LYS A 67 -0.68 19.91 -18.91
CA LYS A 67 -1.09 19.00 -19.98
C LYS A 67 -1.38 17.61 -19.43
N TYR A 68 -0.49 17.06 -18.62
CA TYR A 68 -0.69 15.75 -17.98
C TYR A 68 -1.96 15.71 -17.14
N LYS A 69 -2.28 16.77 -16.39
CA LYS A 69 -3.50 16.87 -15.56
C LYS A 69 -4.80 16.64 -16.34
N GLU A 70 -4.82 16.86 -17.65
CA GLU A 70 -6.01 16.65 -18.48
C GLU A 70 -6.49 15.18 -18.45
N HIS A 71 -5.64 14.20 -18.11
CA HIS A 71 -6.04 12.80 -17.96
C HIS A 71 -7.20 12.61 -16.96
N LEU A 72 -7.29 13.47 -15.93
CA LEU A 72 -8.35 13.43 -14.90
C LEU A 72 -9.74 13.67 -15.48
N SER A 73 -9.83 14.30 -16.66
CA SER A 73 -11.09 14.59 -17.34
C SER A 73 -11.53 13.48 -18.31
N ILE A 74 -10.66 12.50 -18.59
CA ILE A 74 -10.91 11.45 -19.58
C ILE A 74 -11.61 10.28 -18.91
N ALA A 75 -12.91 10.08 -19.15
CA ALA A 75 -13.69 9.03 -18.49
C ALA A 75 -13.39 7.60 -18.99
N ASP A 76 -13.05 7.45 -20.27
CA ASP A 76 -12.74 6.13 -20.85
C ASP A 76 -11.28 5.75 -20.58
N GLU A 77 -11.06 4.56 -20.02
CA GLU A 77 -9.72 4.16 -19.56
C GLU A 77 -8.76 3.83 -20.70
N ASN A 78 -9.26 3.36 -21.85
CA ASN A 78 -8.39 3.14 -23.02
C ASN A 78 -7.93 4.49 -23.59
N LYS A 79 -8.83 5.46 -23.71
CA LYS A 79 -8.48 6.82 -24.10
C LYS A 79 -7.55 7.48 -23.09
N ARG A 80 -7.76 7.26 -21.79
CA ARG A 80 -6.89 7.77 -20.72
C ARG A 80 -5.50 7.17 -20.82
N ARG A 81 -5.38 5.85 -21.02
CA ARG A 81 -4.10 5.16 -21.29
C ARG A 81 -3.40 5.75 -22.50
N ASP A 82 -4.08 5.90 -23.63
CA ASP A 82 -3.48 6.42 -24.86
C ASP A 82 -3.03 7.89 -24.70
N PHE A 83 -3.78 8.67 -23.92
CA PHE A 83 -3.38 10.03 -23.54
C PHE A 83 -2.15 10.05 -22.62
N LEU A 84 -2.09 9.17 -21.61
CA LEU A 84 -0.89 9.04 -20.76
C LEU A 84 0.34 8.64 -21.59
N LYS A 85 0.16 7.77 -22.59
CA LYS A 85 1.23 7.40 -23.52
C LYS A 85 1.73 8.60 -24.32
N SER A 86 0.84 9.47 -24.79
CA SER A 86 1.27 10.69 -25.51
C SER A 86 1.99 11.67 -24.60
N CYS A 87 1.66 11.70 -23.30
CA CYS A 87 2.34 12.52 -22.30
C CYS A 87 3.83 12.16 -22.12
N LEU A 88 4.27 10.95 -22.52
CA LEU A 88 5.68 10.55 -22.48
C LEU A 88 6.57 11.38 -23.42
N SER A 89 5.97 12.11 -24.38
CA SER A 89 6.67 13.04 -25.27
C SER A 89 6.79 14.46 -24.71
N LEU A 90 6.18 14.74 -23.56
CA LEU A 90 6.23 16.05 -22.92
C LEU A 90 7.60 16.28 -22.25
N PRO A 91 8.04 17.55 -22.13
CA PRO A 91 9.35 17.90 -21.60
C PRO A 91 9.37 17.86 -20.07
N PHE A 92 9.15 16.67 -19.49
CA PHE A 92 9.30 16.41 -18.06
C PHE A 92 10.77 16.31 -17.66
N SER A 93 11.05 16.58 -16.38
CA SER A 93 12.27 16.10 -15.74
C SER A 93 12.40 14.57 -15.88
N PRO A 94 13.61 14.00 -15.85
CA PRO A 94 13.78 12.53 -15.86
C PRO A 94 12.99 11.83 -14.75
N GLU A 95 12.92 12.44 -13.56
CA GLU A 95 12.20 11.94 -12.41
C GLU A 95 10.68 11.92 -12.65
N ASP A 96 10.10 13.03 -13.14
CA ASP A 96 8.67 13.10 -13.41
C ASP A 96 8.26 12.22 -14.61
N LEU A 97 9.11 12.14 -15.63
CA LEU A 97 8.88 11.26 -16.77
C LEU A 97 8.79 9.79 -16.34
N ALA A 98 9.64 9.37 -15.39
CA ALA A 98 9.58 8.03 -14.83
C ALA A 98 8.24 7.78 -14.11
N LEU A 99 7.70 8.77 -13.39
CA LEU A 99 6.39 8.66 -12.74
C LEU A 99 5.23 8.58 -13.75
N VAL A 100 5.28 9.36 -14.83
CA VAL A 100 4.27 9.32 -15.91
C VAL A 100 4.33 7.99 -16.65
N GLN A 101 5.54 7.49 -16.91
CA GLN A 101 5.77 6.16 -17.49
C GLN A 101 5.19 5.06 -16.61
N ASP A 102 5.46 5.08 -15.30
CA ASP A 102 4.91 4.11 -14.35
C ASP A 102 3.38 4.18 -14.30
N HIS A 103 2.79 5.38 -14.35
CA HIS A 103 1.34 5.54 -14.40
C HIS A 103 0.72 4.95 -15.68
N TYR A 104 1.29 5.25 -16.85
CA TYR A 104 0.86 4.64 -18.12
C TYR A 104 0.95 3.11 -18.06
N THR A 105 2.10 2.58 -17.64
CA THR A 105 2.35 1.14 -17.55
C THR A 105 1.41 0.45 -16.55
N LEU A 106 1.09 1.11 -15.43
CA LEU A 106 0.14 0.58 -14.45
C LEU A 106 -1.28 0.53 -15.02
N LEU A 107 -1.76 1.61 -15.65
CA LEU A 107 -3.11 1.63 -16.22
C LEU A 107 -3.26 0.62 -17.36
N GLU A 108 -2.26 0.52 -18.25
CA GLU A 108 -2.23 -0.49 -19.31
C GLU A 108 -2.32 -1.91 -18.74
N ARG A 109 -1.54 -2.21 -17.70
CA ARG A 109 -1.62 -3.49 -16.98
C ARG A 109 -3.00 -3.74 -16.38
N GLN A 110 -3.57 -2.76 -15.69
CA GLN A 110 -4.90 -2.88 -15.07
C GLN A 110 -5.98 -3.17 -16.11
N ILE A 111 -5.93 -2.52 -17.29
CA ILE A 111 -6.85 -2.79 -18.40
C ILE A 111 -6.74 -4.25 -18.87
N ILE A 112 -5.51 -4.76 -19.02
CA ILE A 112 -5.27 -6.15 -19.45
C ILE A 112 -5.82 -7.13 -18.41
N ILE A 113 -5.47 -6.97 -17.13
CA ILE A 113 -5.94 -7.83 -16.04
C ILE A 113 -7.47 -7.82 -15.97
N GLU A 114 -8.09 -6.64 -16.02
CA GLU A 114 -9.55 -6.49 -15.94
C GLU A 114 -10.27 -7.19 -17.11
N ALA A 115 -9.70 -7.13 -18.32
CA ALA A 115 -10.24 -7.83 -19.48
C ALA A 115 -10.12 -9.35 -19.34
N THR A 116 -8.97 -9.85 -18.90
CA THR A 116 -8.73 -11.28 -18.65
C THR A 116 -9.65 -11.81 -17.54
N ASP A 117 -9.76 -11.10 -16.43
CA ASP A 117 -10.57 -11.50 -15.29
C ASP A 117 -12.05 -11.55 -15.63
N ARG A 118 -12.56 -10.57 -16.39
CA ARG A 118 -13.96 -10.58 -16.86
C ARG A 118 -14.28 -11.81 -17.72
N GLN A 119 -13.32 -12.31 -18.50
CA GLN A 119 -13.49 -13.55 -19.25
C GLN A 119 -13.46 -14.76 -18.33
N ALA A 120 -12.56 -14.78 -17.34
CA ALA A 120 -12.47 -15.84 -16.35
C ALA A 120 -13.72 -15.96 -15.46
N GLU A 121 -14.31 -14.83 -15.04
CA GLU A 121 -15.58 -14.75 -14.30
C GLU A 121 -16.74 -15.34 -15.11
N ARG A 122 -16.89 -14.95 -16.39
CA ARG A 122 -17.92 -15.50 -17.28
C ARG A 122 -17.76 -17.01 -17.48
N GLY A 123 -16.54 -17.51 -17.42
CA GLY A 123 -16.21 -18.93 -17.50
C GLY A 123 -16.25 -19.68 -16.17
N GLY A 124 -16.61 -19.02 -15.06
CA GLY A 124 -16.66 -19.62 -13.72
C GLY A 124 -15.30 -20.00 -13.11
N LYS A 125 -14.19 -19.50 -13.68
CA LYS A 125 -12.81 -19.79 -13.21
C LYS A 125 -12.35 -18.85 -12.11
N LEU A 126 -12.95 -17.67 -12.02
CA LEU A 126 -12.65 -16.66 -11.01
C LEU A 126 -13.95 -16.28 -10.30
N PRO A 127 -13.96 -16.12 -8.96
CA PRO A 127 -15.13 -15.57 -8.27
C PRO A 127 -15.41 -14.15 -8.74
N THR A 128 -16.67 -13.72 -8.65
CA THR A 128 -17.06 -12.34 -8.94
C THR A 128 -16.27 -11.39 -8.05
N LYS A 129 -15.54 -10.48 -8.68
CA LYS A 129 -14.75 -9.48 -7.96
C LYS A 129 -15.64 -8.44 -7.30
N THR A 130 -15.25 -8.05 -6.10
CA THR A 130 -15.95 -7.01 -5.34
C THR A 130 -15.33 -5.62 -5.53
N MET A 131 -14.13 -5.53 -6.11
CA MET A 131 -13.44 -4.26 -6.34
C MET A 131 -12.86 -4.16 -7.77
N PRO A 132 -13.09 -3.04 -8.47
CA PRO A 132 -12.41 -2.74 -9.73
C PRO A 132 -10.96 -2.32 -9.47
N ILE A 133 -10.05 -2.65 -10.39
CA ILE A 133 -8.62 -2.33 -10.27
C ILE A 133 -8.18 -1.08 -11.04
N LEU A 134 -9.02 -0.61 -11.97
CA LEU A 134 -8.69 0.51 -12.86
C LEU A 134 -8.47 1.79 -12.04
N ASN A 135 -7.38 2.49 -12.31
CA ASN A 135 -6.93 3.72 -11.64
C ASN A 135 -6.63 3.58 -10.14
N MET A 136 -6.55 2.35 -9.64
CA MET A 136 -6.12 2.13 -8.27
C MET A 136 -4.62 2.34 -8.14
N SER A 137 -4.16 2.65 -6.94
CA SER A 137 -2.72 2.80 -6.66
C SER A 137 -1.96 1.51 -6.94
N LEU A 138 -0.65 1.61 -7.19
CA LEU A 138 0.22 0.45 -7.39
C LEU A 138 0.12 -0.57 -6.24
N ILE A 139 0.07 -0.11 -4.98
CA ILE A 139 -0.05 -1.00 -3.81
C ILE A 139 -1.41 -1.68 -3.77
N THR A 140 -2.48 -1.00 -4.16
CA THR A 140 -3.82 -1.59 -4.27
C THR A 140 -3.88 -2.63 -5.39
N THR A 141 -3.25 -2.36 -6.54
CA THR A 141 -3.11 -3.34 -7.63
C THR A 141 -2.28 -4.54 -7.20
N LEU A 142 -1.18 -4.33 -6.46
CA LEU A 142 -0.40 -5.43 -5.91
C LEU A 142 -1.24 -6.27 -4.92
N TYR A 143 -1.99 -5.63 -4.03
CA TYR A 143 -2.89 -6.31 -3.10
C TYR A 143 -3.89 -7.19 -3.86
N TYR A 144 -4.55 -6.63 -4.87
CA TYR A 144 -5.47 -7.34 -5.73
C TYR A 144 -4.81 -8.56 -6.39
N CYS A 145 -3.61 -8.39 -6.94
CA CYS A 145 -2.85 -9.49 -7.53
C CYS A 145 -2.54 -10.57 -6.49
N CYS A 146 -2.16 -10.20 -5.27
CA CYS A 146 -1.92 -11.15 -4.18
C CYS A 146 -3.21 -11.83 -3.69
N PHE A 147 -4.37 -11.21 -3.87
CA PHE A 147 -5.65 -11.76 -3.46
C PHE A 147 -6.16 -12.78 -4.49
N TYR A 148 -6.27 -12.38 -5.76
CA TYR A 148 -6.90 -13.18 -6.81
C TYR A 148 -5.91 -14.04 -7.62
N HIS A 149 -4.65 -13.64 -7.70
CA HIS A 149 -3.68 -14.15 -8.69
C HIS A 149 -2.35 -14.60 -8.09
N TYR A 150 -2.35 -14.93 -6.78
CA TYR A 150 -1.12 -15.16 -6.02
C TYR A 150 -0.19 -16.22 -6.61
N SER A 151 -0.79 -17.31 -7.10
CA SER A 151 -0.07 -18.48 -7.61
C SER A 151 0.21 -18.41 -9.11
N GLU A 152 -0.11 -17.29 -9.77
CA GLU A 152 0.14 -17.16 -11.19
C GLU A 152 1.64 -17.07 -11.54
N ALA A 153 1.97 -17.64 -12.69
CA ALA A 153 3.33 -17.64 -13.22
C ALA A 153 3.87 -16.22 -13.45
N LYS A 154 5.16 -16.02 -13.20
CA LYS A 154 5.83 -14.70 -13.26
C LYS A 154 5.75 -13.98 -14.61
N ASN A 155 5.35 -14.67 -15.68
CA ASN A 155 5.17 -14.09 -17.01
C ASN A 155 3.76 -13.50 -17.25
N THR A 156 2.82 -13.63 -16.30
CA THR A 156 1.50 -13.01 -16.39
C THR A 156 1.52 -11.59 -15.81
N PHE A 157 0.68 -10.71 -16.37
CA PHE A 157 0.53 -9.33 -15.89
C PHE A 157 -0.12 -9.25 -14.50
N SER A 158 -0.94 -10.24 -14.14
CA SER A 158 -1.60 -10.37 -12.84
C SER A 158 -0.74 -11.02 -11.76
N SER A 159 0.42 -11.60 -12.10
CA SER A 159 1.32 -12.20 -11.10
C SER A 159 1.90 -11.13 -10.17
N PRO A 160 1.78 -11.27 -8.83
CA PRO A 160 2.37 -10.34 -7.87
C PRO A 160 3.88 -10.15 -8.03
N LEU A 161 4.58 -11.22 -8.40
CA LEU A 161 6.03 -11.20 -8.62
C LEU A 161 6.40 -10.40 -9.88
N ASN A 162 5.56 -10.48 -10.92
CA ASN A 162 5.74 -9.66 -12.12
C ASN A 162 5.50 -8.17 -11.82
N VAL A 163 4.45 -7.84 -11.05
CA VAL A 163 4.17 -6.47 -10.60
C VAL A 163 5.35 -5.93 -9.80
N ARG A 164 5.85 -6.70 -8.82
CA ARG A 164 7.02 -6.32 -8.01
C ARG A 164 8.23 -6.01 -8.89
N GLN A 165 8.54 -6.88 -9.85
CA GLN A 165 9.70 -6.72 -10.72
C GLN A 165 9.57 -5.49 -11.62
N THR A 166 8.38 -5.27 -12.20
CA THR A 166 8.12 -4.19 -13.15
C THR A 166 8.27 -2.82 -12.49
N PHE A 167 7.64 -2.63 -11.33
CA PHE A 167 7.61 -1.35 -10.62
C PHE A 167 8.65 -1.25 -9.50
N LYS A 168 9.62 -2.17 -9.48
CA LYS A 168 10.73 -2.22 -8.49
C LYS A 168 10.24 -2.09 -7.04
N ILE A 169 9.12 -2.74 -6.70
CA ILE A 169 8.52 -2.68 -5.37
C ILE A 169 9.50 -3.32 -4.37
N SER A 170 9.76 -2.61 -3.26
CA SER A 170 10.68 -3.09 -2.23
C SER A 170 10.21 -4.40 -1.61
N GLU A 171 11.14 -5.19 -1.09
CA GLU A 171 10.82 -6.45 -0.41
C GLU A 171 9.82 -6.25 0.73
N LYS A 172 10.01 -5.18 1.53
CA LYS A 172 9.13 -4.86 2.66
C LYS A 172 7.71 -4.51 2.20
N GLN A 173 7.57 -3.67 1.17
CA GLN A 173 6.24 -3.33 0.63
C GLN A 173 5.55 -4.58 0.08
N PHE A 174 6.26 -5.38 -0.71
CA PHE A 174 5.72 -6.63 -1.25
C PHE A 174 5.27 -7.58 -0.14
N PHE A 175 6.13 -7.80 0.85
CA PHE A 175 5.86 -8.70 1.97
C PHE A 175 4.62 -8.27 2.77
N VAL A 176 4.53 -6.98 3.14
CA VAL A 176 3.39 -6.45 3.89
C VAL A 176 2.08 -6.62 3.11
N THR A 177 2.10 -6.27 1.81
CA THR A 177 0.92 -6.36 0.96
C THR A 177 0.47 -7.81 0.73
N ALA A 178 1.41 -8.72 0.46
CA ALA A 178 1.12 -10.14 0.31
C ALA A 178 0.60 -10.75 1.62
N LEU A 179 1.25 -10.47 2.75
CA LEU A 179 0.81 -10.95 4.07
C LEU A 179 -0.62 -10.52 4.37
N ALA A 180 -0.96 -9.25 4.12
CA ALA A 180 -2.32 -8.75 4.32
C ALA A 180 -3.35 -9.50 3.47
N ALA A 181 -3.10 -9.63 2.16
CA ALA A 181 -4.02 -10.30 1.23
C ALA A 181 -4.21 -11.79 1.54
N ARG A 182 -3.11 -12.52 1.78
CA ARG A 182 -3.17 -13.97 2.06
C ARG A 182 -3.79 -14.26 3.42
N ALA A 183 -3.52 -13.42 4.43
CA ALA A 183 -4.16 -13.55 5.74
C ALA A 183 -5.67 -13.28 5.68
N GLU A 184 -6.12 -12.29 4.89
CA GLU A 184 -7.56 -12.01 4.71
C GLU A 184 -8.31 -13.20 4.10
N LEU A 185 -7.67 -13.90 3.16
CA LEU A 185 -8.18 -15.15 2.59
C LEU A 185 -8.03 -16.37 3.51
N LYS A 186 -7.36 -16.21 4.67
CA LYS A 186 -7.03 -17.29 5.61
C LYS A 186 -6.20 -18.42 4.98
N GLU A 187 -5.40 -18.08 3.97
CA GLU A 187 -4.53 -18.99 3.25
C GLU A 187 -3.21 -19.17 4.01
N TRP A 188 -3.29 -19.86 5.16
CA TRP A 188 -2.19 -19.92 6.13
C TRP A 188 -0.92 -20.61 5.60
N LEU A 189 -1.06 -21.51 4.62
CA LEU A 189 0.09 -22.13 3.95
C LEU A 189 0.87 -21.12 3.11
N ASP A 190 0.16 -20.25 2.39
CA ASP A 190 0.78 -19.18 1.62
C ASP A 190 1.42 -18.13 2.52
N VAL A 191 0.74 -17.81 3.63
CA VAL A 191 1.30 -16.95 4.69
C VAL A 191 2.62 -17.52 5.18
N ASP A 192 2.69 -18.82 5.50
CA ASP A 192 3.92 -19.47 5.98
C ASP A 192 5.05 -19.46 4.95
N ALA A 193 4.71 -19.67 3.68
CA ALA A 193 5.66 -19.64 2.58
C ALA A 193 6.35 -18.27 2.45
N LEU A 194 5.69 -17.15 2.81
CA LEU A 194 6.29 -15.81 2.77
C LEU A 194 7.52 -15.67 3.68
N PHE A 195 7.60 -16.45 4.76
CA PHE A 195 8.70 -16.38 5.73
C PHE A 195 9.85 -17.32 5.37
N THR A 196 9.63 -18.25 4.44
CA THR A 196 10.57 -19.33 4.18
C THR A 196 11.69 -18.86 3.25
N CYS A 197 12.86 -18.59 3.83
CA CYS A 197 14.11 -18.48 3.08
C CYS A 197 14.81 -19.85 3.01
N ARG A 198 15.02 -20.39 1.81
CA ARG A 198 15.91 -21.53 1.61
C ARG A 198 17.35 -21.02 1.65
N ASN A 199 18.08 -21.37 2.72
CA ASN A 199 19.54 -21.22 2.71
C ASN A 199 20.17 -22.37 1.92
N TRP A 200 21.36 -22.13 1.36
CA TRP A 200 22.06 -23.08 0.49
C TRP A 200 22.36 -24.45 1.14
N LEU A 201 22.38 -24.52 2.48
CA LEU A 201 22.59 -25.75 3.28
C LEU A 201 21.30 -26.50 3.62
N GLY A 202 20.16 -26.13 3.04
CA GLY A 202 18.88 -26.80 3.30
C GLY A 202 18.21 -26.46 4.64
N PHE A 203 18.86 -25.69 5.52
CA PHE A 203 18.23 -25.16 6.73
C PHE A 203 17.25 -24.03 6.38
N THR A 204 15.97 -24.23 6.69
CA THR A 204 14.91 -23.23 6.59
C THR A 204 14.80 -22.47 7.91
N LYS A 205 15.20 -21.19 7.92
CA LYS A 205 14.90 -20.28 9.03
C LYS A 205 13.87 -19.26 8.55
N LYS A 206 12.76 -19.13 9.30
CA LYS A 206 11.76 -18.09 9.03
C LYS A 206 12.39 -16.72 9.23
N LYS A 207 12.29 -15.85 8.22
CA LYS A 207 12.73 -14.46 8.25
C LYS A 207 11.55 -13.55 7.90
N SER A 208 11.53 -12.35 8.45
CA SER A 208 10.51 -11.36 8.13
C SER A 208 11.10 -9.96 8.04
N PRO A 209 10.68 -9.15 7.05
CA PRO A 209 10.93 -7.70 7.03
C PRO A 209 10.18 -6.92 8.13
N LEU A 210 9.27 -7.57 8.86
CA LEU A 210 8.55 -7.03 10.01
C LEU A 210 8.98 -7.74 11.30
N SER A 211 8.77 -7.10 12.45
CA SER A 211 8.87 -7.83 13.71
C SER A 211 7.78 -8.90 13.81
N PHE A 212 8.08 -10.04 14.45
CA PHE A 212 7.10 -11.11 14.61
C PHE A 212 5.90 -10.69 15.47
N GLN A 213 6.03 -9.68 16.35
CA GLN A 213 4.88 -9.04 17.01
C GLN A 213 3.89 -8.48 15.99
N ARG A 214 4.37 -7.69 15.01
CA ARG A 214 3.52 -7.10 13.96
C ARG A 214 2.88 -8.16 13.09
N VAL A 215 3.61 -9.26 12.83
CA VAL A 215 3.06 -10.43 12.11
C VAL A 215 1.90 -11.03 12.90
N VAL A 216 2.09 -11.31 14.19
CA VAL A 216 1.04 -11.83 15.08
C VAL A 216 -0.19 -10.91 15.09
N ASP A 217 0.00 -9.59 15.16
CA ASP A 217 -1.11 -8.63 15.10
C ASP A 217 -1.92 -8.75 13.80
N VAL A 218 -1.26 -8.86 12.64
CA VAL A 218 -1.93 -9.03 11.34
C VAL A 218 -2.69 -10.34 11.27
N LEU A 219 -2.08 -11.44 11.72
CA LEU A 219 -2.71 -12.76 11.73
C LEU A 219 -3.92 -12.80 12.67
N GLN A 220 -3.79 -12.22 13.87
CA GLN A 220 -4.89 -12.14 14.82
C GLN A 220 -6.05 -11.29 14.30
N LYS A 221 -5.76 -10.14 13.64
CA LYS A 221 -6.79 -9.30 13.02
C LYS A 221 -7.60 -10.07 11.97
N ASN A 222 -6.97 -11.04 11.30
CA ASN A 222 -7.61 -11.91 10.30
C ASN A 222 -8.10 -13.24 10.87
N SER A 223 -8.27 -13.34 12.20
CA SER A 223 -8.80 -14.53 12.88
C SER A 223 -7.98 -15.80 12.63
N ALA A 224 -6.66 -15.69 12.60
CA ALA A 224 -5.79 -16.86 12.56
C ALA A 224 -6.05 -17.79 13.76
N PRO A 225 -6.13 -19.11 13.55
CA PRO A 225 -6.25 -20.08 14.63
C PRO A 225 -5.08 -20.01 15.60
N THR A 226 -5.30 -20.37 16.87
CA THR A 226 -4.25 -20.41 17.90
C THR A 226 -3.02 -21.21 17.45
N GLN A 227 -3.22 -22.33 16.74
CA GLN A 227 -2.13 -23.14 16.21
C GLN A 227 -1.23 -22.38 15.23
N VAL A 228 -1.82 -21.53 14.38
CA VAL A 228 -1.07 -20.69 13.45
C VAL A 228 -0.35 -19.58 14.21
N LEU A 229 -1.04 -18.91 15.14
CA LEU A 229 -0.43 -17.85 15.95
C LEU A 229 0.77 -18.36 16.76
N GLN A 230 0.69 -19.57 17.28
CA GLN A 230 1.75 -20.21 18.07
C GLN A 230 3.09 -20.26 17.31
N ASP A 231 3.07 -20.59 16.02
CA ASP A 231 4.29 -20.67 15.21
C ASP A 231 5.03 -19.33 15.11
N TYR A 232 4.30 -18.21 15.14
CA TYR A 232 4.87 -16.86 15.01
C TYR A 232 5.14 -16.20 16.35
N VAL A 233 4.32 -16.46 17.37
CA VAL A 233 4.60 -16.00 18.74
C VAL A 233 5.90 -16.61 19.25
N ALA A 234 6.20 -17.86 18.89
CA ALA A 234 7.46 -18.52 19.27
C ALA A 234 8.71 -17.82 18.71
N LEU A 235 8.57 -17.05 17.62
CA LEU A 235 9.64 -16.33 16.94
C LEU A 235 9.85 -14.90 17.48
N VAL A 236 9.07 -14.48 18.48
CA VAL A 236 9.29 -13.19 19.16
C VAL A 236 10.51 -13.30 20.07
N ASP A 237 11.53 -12.50 19.78
CA ASP A 237 12.82 -12.57 20.50
C ASP A 237 12.70 -12.16 21.97
N ASP A 238 11.95 -11.10 22.25
CA ASP A 238 11.73 -10.61 23.61
C ASP A 238 10.87 -11.58 24.42
N ALA A 239 11.42 -12.11 25.51
CA ALA A 239 10.77 -13.16 26.30
C ALA A 239 9.51 -12.67 27.02
N GLU A 240 9.51 -11.45 27.53
CA GLU A 240 8.36 -10.88 28.24
C GLU A 240 7.19 -10.63 27.27
N LEU A 241 7.46 -9.96 26.15
CA LEU A 241 6.48 -9.73 25.09
C LEU A 241 5.94 -11.05 24.52
N ARG A 242 6.81 -12.04 24.31
CA ARG A 242 6.39 -13.38 23.85
C ARG A 242 5.44 -14.05 24.84
N ILE A 243 5.72 -13.96 26.15
CA ILE A 243 4.81 -14.45 27.19
C ILE A 243 3.48 -13.69 27.14
N THR A 244 3.51 -12.36 27.06
CA THR A 244 2.28 -11.54 26.98
C THR A 244 1.41 -11.93 25.78
N LEU A 245 2.01 -12.06 24.60
CA LEU A 245 1.29 -12.47 23.39
C LEU A 245 0.78 -13.90 23.49
N ALA A 246 1.60 -14.84 23.99
CA ALA A 246 1.21 -16.23 24.15
C ALA A 246 0.04 -16.39 25.12
N GLN A 247 0.04 -15.66 26.25
CA GLN A 247 -1.10 -15.64 27.18
C GLN A 247 -2.34 -15.05 26.52
N LYS A 248 -2.21 -13.90 25.84
CA LYS A 248 -3.32 -13.22 25.13
C LYS A 248 -3.98 -14.13 24.09
N HIS A 249 -3.20 -14.97 23.41
CA HIS A 249 -3.67 -15.83 22.32
C HIS A 249 -3.83 -17.30 22.72
N LYS A 250 -3.73 -17.63 24.02
CA LYS A 250 -3.85 -18.98 24.58
C LYS A 250 -2.86 -19.99 23.96
N CYS A 251 -1.66 -19.54 23.59
CA CYS A 251 -0.55 -20.40 23.15
C CYS A 251 0.17 -20.97 24.39
N HIS A 252 -0.52 -21.83 25.15
CA HIS A 252 -0.09 -22.30 26.48
C HIS A 252 1.31 -22.92 26.47
N ASP A 253 1.61 -23.72 25.44
CA ASP A 253 2.92 -24.35 25.27
C ASP A 253 4.07 -23.36 25.23
N ILE A 254 3.87 -22.20 24.58
CA ILE A 254 4.91 -21.17 24.51
C ILE A 254 5.15 -20.58 25.89
N VAL A 255 4.09 -20.30 26.65
CA VAL A 255 4.23 -19.74 28.01
C VAL A 255 5.00 -20.71 28.90
N ILE A 256 4.59 -21.98 28.91
CA ILE A 256 5.21 -23.05 29.69
C ILE A 256 6.69 -23.22 29.33
N ASN A 257 6.99 -23.33 28.03
CA ASN A 257 8.37 -23.48 27.55
C ASN A 257 9.23 -22.25 27.86
N THR A 258 8.67 -21.04 27.73
CA THR A 258 9.42 -19.80 27.98
C THR A 258 9.77 -19.68 29.47
N TYR A 259 8.84 -19.96 30.39
CA TYR A 259 9.15 -19.98 31.83
C TYR A 259 10.18 -21.06 32.20
N ARG A 260 10.07 -22.25 31.60
CA ARG A 260 11.08 -23.31 31.74
C ARG A 260 12.46 -22.83 31.29
N ASP A 261 12.56 -22.19 30.13
CA ASP A 261 13.83 -21.75 29.54
C ASP A 261 14.44 -20.59 30.34
N LEU A 262 13.61 -19.70 30.89
CA LEU A 262 14.02 -18.67 31.83
C LEU A 262 14.41 -19.24 33.20
N LYS A 263 14.02 -20.50 33.48
CA LYS A 263 14.15 -21.19 34.77
C LYS A 263 13.36 -20.48 35.87
N ASP A 264 12.23 -19.88 35.55
CA ASP A 264 11.37 -19.16 36.49
C ASP A 264 10.29 -20.08 37.06
N ARG A 265 10.57 -20.64 38.24
CA ARG A 265 9.67 -21.60 38.89
C ARG A 265 8.40 -20.94 39.40
N GLN A 266 8.50 -19.72 39.92
CA GLN A 266 7.37 -19.03 40.52
C GLN A 266 6.33 -18.67 39.48
N GLN A 267 6.76 -18.14 38.34
CA GLN A 267 5.83 -17.80 37.26
C GLN A 267 5.20 -19.06 36.63
N LEU A 268 5.94 -20.17 36.52
CA LEU A 268 5.39 -21.43 36.04
C LEU A 268 4.30 -21.99 36.98
N LEU A 269 4.53 -21.94 38.29
CA LEU A 269 3.52 -22.29 39.31
C LEU A 269 2.30 -21.37 39.22
N GLY A 270 2.50 -20.06 39.10
CA GLY A 270 1.41 -19.10 38.93
C GLY A 270 0.61 -19.35 37.65
N TYR A 271 1.26 -19.80 36.58
CA TYR A 271 0.62 -20.13 35.32
C TYR A 271 -0.18 -21.44 35.37
N ARG A 272 0.25 -22.41 36.18
CA ARG A 272 -0.52 -23.64 36.46
C ARG A 272 -1.96 -23.34 36.88
N GLY A 273 -2.18 -22.29 37.68
CA GLY A 273 -3.51 -21.86 38.11
C GLY A 273 -4.36 -21.19 37.02
N LYS A 274 -3.80 -20.92 35.83
CA LYS A 274 -4.49 -20.27 34.70
C LYS A 274 -4.88 -21.23 33.59
N VAL A 275 -4.38 -22.48 33.63
CA VAL A 275 -4.77 -23.53 32.68
C VAL A 275 -5.93 -24.34 33.25
N GLU A 276 -6.68 -25.02 32.38
CA GLU A 276 -7.84 -25.81 32.79
C GLU A 276 -7.40 -27.04 33.61
N THR A 277 -8.13 -27.35 34.68
CA THR A 277 -7.84 -28.51 35.53
C THR A 277 -8.01 -29.82 34.75
N GLY A 278 -7.02 -30.71 34.83
CA GLY A 278 -6.97 -31.98 34.09
C GLY A 278 -6.49 -31.85 32.64
N SER A 279 -6.16 -30.64 32.18
CA SER A 279 -5.66 -30.39 30.83
C SER A 279 -4.30 -31.05 30.56
N ALA A 280 -3.91 -31.11 29.29
CA ALA A 280 -2.56 -31.57 28.92
C ALA A 280 -1.49 -30.58 29.40
N GLU A 281 -1.84 -29.30 29.42
CA GLU A 281 -1.03 -28.18 29.85
C GLU A 281 -0.73 -28.25 31.35
N GLU A 282 -1.73 -28.53 32.20
CA GLU A 282 -1.52 -28.71 33.64
C GLU A 282 -0.56 -29.87 33.92
N ARG A 283 -0.78 -31.01 33.27
CA ARG A 283 0.10 -32.20 33.39
C ARG A 283 1.53 -31.90 32.96
N ARG A 284 1.71 -31.20 31.83
CA ARG A 284 3.04 -30.77 31.35
C ARG A 284 3.74 -29.86 32.35
N ILE A 285 3.01 -28.96 33.01
CA ILE A 285 3.56 -28.09 34.06
C ILE A 285 4.02 -28.92 35.25
N ASP A 286 3.20 -29.87 35.72
CA ASP A 286 3.54 -30.76 36.84
C ASP A 286 4.77 -31.63 36.57
N GLU A 287 4.89 -32.18 35.36
CA GLU A 287 6.07 -32.91 34.91
C GLU A 287 7.33 -32.05 34.94
N LEU A 288 7.25 -30.80 34.46
CA LEU A 288 8.39 -29.88 34.51
C LEU A 288 8.77 -29.49 35.94
N LEU A 289 7.80 -29.25 36.82
CA LEU A 289 8.04 -28.84 38.21
C LEU A 289 8.63 -29.97 39.06
N THR A 290 8.33 -31.22 38.73
CA THR A 290 8.87 -32.41 39.40
C THR A 290 10.20 -32.89 38.81
N ASN A 291 10.60 -32.38 37.64
CA ASN A 291 11.85 -32.74 36.99
C ASN A 291 13.08 -32.22 37.76
N GLN A 292 13.78 -33.13 38.43
CA GLN A 292 14.98 -32.82 39.23
C GLN A 292 16.19 -32.36 38.40
N GLN A 293 16.18 -32.52 37.08
CA GLN A 293 17.26 -32.06 36.20
C GLN A 293 17.22 -30.54 35.94
N ILE A 294 16.05 -29.90 36.15
CA ILE A 294 15.90 -28.46 35.92
C ILE A 294 16.39 -27.68 37.13
N ARG A 295 17.47 -26.92 36.95
CA ARG A 295 17.99 -25.98 37.97
C ARG A 295 17.24 -24.66 37.90
N TRP A 296 16.19 -24.52 38.70
CA TRP A 296 15.38 -23.30 38.81
C TRP A 296 16.18 -22.11 39.37
N LYS A 297 15.91 -20.91 38.84
CA LYS A 297 16.30 -19.64 39.45
C LYS A 297 15.19 -19.30 40.43
N ASN A 298 15.45 -19.48 41.71
CA ASN A 298 14.52 -19.07 42.76
C ASN A 298 14.46 -17.56 42.88
#